data_AF-A0A921H4T7-F1
#
_entry.id   AF-A0A921H4T7-F1
#
_cell.length_a   1.000
_cell.length_b   1.000
_cell.length_c   1.000
_cell.angle_alpha   90.00
_cell.angle_beta   90.00
_cell.angle_gamma   90.00
#
_symmetry.space_group_name_H-M   'P 1'
#
loop_
_entity.id
_entity.type
_entity.pdbx_description
1 polymer ?
#
loop_
_entity_poly.entity_id
_entity_poly.type
_entity_poly.pdbx_seq_one_letter_code
_entity_poly.pdbx_strand_id
1 'polypeptide(L)'
;MNNEKLSENFTLEEFTRSDTASRLGIINEPGEKELAALRVLVSRTIQPLRDKLGVPIHVNSGYRCPELNKAVGGVPTSQHCFDSETEILTERGWTTPNTINECDNVYSYNMDTGFIELVPIERIIKRHHSGKMVHIQSLHTDMMVTDQHRMLVRYDSHKYVRKGSLNITPKGQAYFDSLKTDNDKYHIELIEDVYGRRRHFLCAGVMKGHFEADMLLLKMCMAAISDGFFCYKKRSVALGFRFKKERKCRQLERLLHELDWLYTKTLDRHGVYNYYLRSFYARQIYDIIGPNKIIPKWILNIGSDNLR
;
A
#
# COMPACT_ATOMS: atom_id res chain seq x y z
N MET A 1 -36.12 16.71 -23.27
CA MET A 1 -35.17 16.54 -22.16
C MET A 1 -35.98 16.34 -20.89
N ASN A 2 -35.60 15.34 -20.09
CA ASN A 2 -36.40 14.87 -18.96
C ASN A 2 -36.18 15.82 -17.76
N ASN A 3 -37.15 16.72 -17.48
CA ASN A 3 -37.06 17.70 -16.40
C ASN A 3 -37.55 17.13 -15.05
N GLU A 4 -37.15 15.89 -14.77
CA GLU A 4 -37.55 15.16 -13.56
C GLU A 4 -36.89 15.79 -12.33
N LYS A 5 -37.66 16.12 -11.30
CA LYS A 5 -37.13 16.66 -10.05
C LYS A 5 -36.48 15.56 -9.19
N LEU A 6 -35.23 15.78 -8.80
CA LEU A 6 -34.51 14.92 -7.84
C LEU A 6 -34.76 15.36 -6.39
N SER A 7 -34.99 16.65 -6.17
CA SER A 7 -35.43 17.25 -4.90
C SER A 7 -36.12 18.59 -5.15
N GLU A 8 -36.41 19.36 -4.10
CA GLU A 8 -37.03 20.68 -4.20
C GLU A 8 -36.26 21.62 -5.14
N ASN A 9 -34.93 21.59 -5.03
CA ASN A 9 -34.05 22.57 -5.64
C ASN A 9 -33.15 22.03 -6.78
N PHE A 10 -33.27 20.75 -7.11
CA PHE A 10 -32.39 20.08 -8.07
C PHE A 10 -33.16 19.19 -9.05
N THR A 11 -32.79 19.25 -10.34
CA THR A 11 -33.40 18.44 -11.41
C THR A 11 -32.42 17.43 -11.99
N LEU A 12 -32.93 16.38 -12.65
CA LEU A 12 -32.11 15.37 -13.29
C LEU A 12 -31.21 15.96 -14.39
N GLU A 13 -31.72 16.94 -15.12
CA GLU A 13 -30.99 17.61 -16.19
C GLU A 13 -29.68 18.25 -15.70
N GLU A 14 -29.67 18.86 -14.51
CA GLU A 14 -28.45 19.44 -13.92
C GLU A 14 -27.37 18.38 -13.66
N PHE A 15 -27.76 17.12 -13.47
CA PHE A 15 -26.84 16.02 -13.18
C PHE A 15 -26.41 15.28 -14.45
N THR A 16 -27.19 15.34 -15.52
CA THR A 16 -26.91 14.63 -16.78
C THR A 16 -26.37 15.53 -17.89
N ARG A 17 -26.48 16.85 -17.75
CA ARG A 17 -25.94 17.79 -18.73
C ARG A 17 -24.42 17.70 -18.83
N SER A 18 -23.91 17.71 -20.05
CA SER A 18 -22.49 17.76 -20.36
C SER A 18 -22.26 18.33 -21.75
N ASP A 19 -21.52 19.43 -21.85
CA ASP A 19 -21.18 20.06 -23.13
C ASP A 19 -20.36 19.11 -24.02
N THR A 20 -19.58 18.22 -23.40
CA THR A 20 -18.84 17.19 -24.16
C THR A 20 -19.76 16.12 -24.72
N ALA A 21 -20.82 15.74 -23.99
CA ALA A 21 -21.81 14.80 -24.49
C ALA A 21 -22.54 15.38 -25.71
N SER A 22 -22.97 16.65 -25.63
CA SER A 22 -23.58 17.36 -26.75
C SER A 22 -22.66 17.46 -27.96
N ARG A 23 -21.38 17.79 -27.75
CA ARG A 23 -20.38 17.88 -28.83
C ARG A 23 -20.11 16.53 -29.52
N LEU A 24 -20.16 15.44 -28.76
CA LEU A 24 -19.85 14.10 -29.27
C LEU A 24 -21.09 13.28 -29.65
N GLY A 25 -22.30 13.83 -29.48
CA GLY A 25 -23.55 13.12 -29.74
C GLY A 25 -23.82 11.94 -28.79
N ILE A 26 -23.22 11.95 -27.59
CA ILE A 26 -23.34 10.87 -26.61
C ILE A 26 -24.61 11.09 -25.76
N ILE A 27 -25.45 10.06 -25.64
CA ILE A 27 -26.63 10.09 -24.78
C ILE A 27 -26.18 9.79 -23.33
N ASN A 28 -26.30 10.79 -22.45
CA ASN A 28 -25.88 10.69 -21.04
C ASN A 28 -27.07 10.46 -20.09
N GLU A 29 -27.83 9.40 -20.34
CA GLU A 29 -29.02 9.08 -19.54
C GLU A 29 -28.72 7.98 -18.50
N PRO A 30 -29.07 8.19 -17.21
CA PRO A 30 -28.87 7.18 -16.17
C PRO A 30 -29.93 6.09 -16.26
N GLY A 31 -29.55 4.85 -15.93
CA GLY A 31 -30.49 3.76 -15.69
C GLY A 31 -31.18 3.91 -14.33
N GLU A 32 -32.10 2.99 -14.01
CA GLU A 32 -32.88 3.04 -12.75
C GLU A 32 -31.99 3.04 -11.50
N LYS A 33 -30.90 2.25 -11.51
CA LYS A 33 -29.96 2.16 -10.39
C LYS A 33 -29.22 3.47 -10.17
N GLU A 34 -28.71 4.05 -11.25
CA GLU A 34 -28.00 5.32 -11.24
C GLU A 34 -28.92 6.46 -10.82
N LEU A 35 -30.18 6.46 -11.28
CA LEU A 35 -31.19 7.41 -10.88
C LEU A 35 -31.51 7.32 -9.39
N ALA A 36 -31.66 6.10 -8.84
CA ALA A 36 -31.84 5.90 -7.41
C ALA A 36 -30.64 6.42 -6.60
N ALA A 37 -29.41 6.17 -7.07
CA ALA A 37 -28.19 6.69 -6.44
C ALA A 37 -28.13 8.22 -6.46
N LEU A 38 -28.49 8.85 -7.58
CA LEU A 38 -28.60 10.31 -7.69
C LEU A 38 -29.62 10.88 -6.71
N ARG A 39 -30.79 10.25 -6.57
CA ARG A 39 -31.81 10.65 -5.59
C ARG A 39 -31.28 10.59 -4.16
N VAL A 40 -30.55 9.53 -3.81
CA VAL A 40 -29.92 9.40 -2.48
C VAL A 40 -28.86 10.48 -2.25
N LEU A 41 -27.99 10.72 -3.24
CA LEU A 41 -26.94 11.75 -3.16
C LEU A 41 -27.56 13.14 -2.96
N VAL A 42 -28.57 13.48 -3.74
CA VAL A 42 -29.22 14.80 -3.66
C VAL A 42 -29.94 14.97 -2.33
N SER A 43 -30.76 13.98 -1.92
CA SER A 43 -31.56 14.08 -0.70
C SER A 43 -30.73 14.05 0.59
N ARG A 44 -29.63 13.28 0.63
CA ARG A 44 -28.82 13.14 1.85
C ARG A 44 -27.68 14.14 1.95
N THR A 45 -27.19 14.64 0.83
CA THR A 45 -25.96 15.44 0.80
C THR A 45 -26.19 16.84 0.24
N ILE A 46 -26.64 16.94 -1.00
CA ILE A 46 -26.58 18.21 -1.75
C ILE A 46 -27.70 19.17 -1.31
N GLN A 47 -28.92 18.66 -1.10
CA GLN A 47 -30.05 19.47 -0.63
C GLN A 47 -29.83 20.00 0.79
N PRO A 48 -29.49 19.18 1.80
CA PRO A 48 -29.18 19.69 3.14
C PRO A 48 -28.01 20.68 3.15
N LEU A 49 -27.01 20.48 2.29
CA LEU A 49 -25.88 21.39 2.17
C LEU A 49 -26.30 22.76 1.61
N ARG A 50 -27.16 22.78 0.58
CA ARG A 50 -27.75 24.02 0.04
C ARG A 50 -28.57 24.75 1.11
N ASP A 51 -29.42 24.02 1.83
CA ASP A 51 -30.28 24.60 2.87
C ASP A 51 -29.45 25.23 3.99
N LYS A 52 -28.37 24.56 4.39
CA LYS A 52 -27.45 25.05 5.43
C LYS A 52 -26.62 26.25 4.99
N LEU A 53 -26.18 26.29 3.74
CA LEU A 53 -25.37 27.38 3.20
C LEU A 53 -26.22 28.60 2.80
N GLY A 54 -27.53 28.42 2.56
CA GLY A 54 -28.45 29.50 2.17
C GLY A 54 -28.14 30.11 0.79
N VAL A 55 -27.25 29.48 0.00
CA VAL A 55 -26.85 29.95 -1.33
C VAL A 55 -27.09 28.86 -2.38
N PRO A 56 -27.39 29.23 -3.64
CA PRO A 56 -27.53 28.26 -4.73
C PRO A 56 -26.23 27.44 -4.94
N ILE A 57 -26.38 26.12 -5.12
CA ILE A 57 -25.30 25.21 -5.50
C ILE A 57 -25.48 24.82 -6.96
N HIS A 58 -24.51 25.15 -7.80
CA HIS A 58 -24.53 24.79 -9.21
C HIS A 58 -23.84 23.44 -9.45
N VAL A 59 -24.56 22.49 -10.04
CA VAL A 59 -24.04 21.17 -10.42
C VAL A 59 -23.65 21.22 -11.89
N ASN A 60 -22.35 21.05 -12.18
CA ASN A 60 -21.83 21.11 -13.55
C ASN A 60 -21.97 19.77 -14.28
N SER A 61 -22.07 18.66 -13.54
CA SER A 61 -22.37 17.29 -14.00
C SER A 61 -22.32 16.37 -12.78
N GLY A 62 -23.32 15.51 -12.61
CA GLY A 62 -23.40 14.57 -11.48
C GLY A 62 -23.44 13.09 -11.89
N TYR A 63 -23.75 12.80 -13.14
CA TYR A 63 -23.71 11.47 -13.75
C TYR A 63 -22.98 11.53 -15.10
N ARG A 64 -22.20 10.49 -15.38
CA ARG A 64 -21.58 10.24 -16.68
C ARG A 64 -21.76 8.78 -17.02
N CYS A 65 -22.43 8.50 -18.13
CA CYS A 65 -22.50 7.16 -18.69
C CYS A 65 -21.07 6.67 -19.05
N PRO A 66 -20.85 5.35 -19.15
CA PRO A 66 -19.51 4.80 -19.39
C PRO A 66 -18.82 5.38 -20.63
N GLU A 67 -19.59 5.58 -21.69
CA GLU A 67 -19.11 6.17 -22.95
C GLU A 67 -18.66 7.62 -22.77
N LEU A 68 -19.49 8.45 -22.16
CA LEU A 68 -19.14 9.84 -21.86
C LEU A 68 -17.95 9.93 -20.91
N ASN A 69 -17.94 9.10 -19.86
CA ASN A 69 -16.86 9.07 -18.89
C ASN A 69 -15.53 8.75 -19.58
N LYS A 70 -15.51 7.77 -20.49
CA LYS A 70 -14.32 7.45 -21.30
C LYS A 70 -13.91 8.62 -22.20
N ALA A 71 -14.87 9.28 -22.86
CA ALA A 71 -14.60 10.38 -23.78
C ALA A 71 -13.98 11.62 -23.11
N VAL A 72 -14.33 11.89 -21.84
CA VAL A 72 -13.75 12.99 -21.05
C VAL A 72 -12.49 12.59 -20.28
N GLY A 73 -11.93 11.41 -20.55
CA GLY A 73 -10.78 10.88 -19.81
C GLY A 73 -11.08 10.55 -18.35
N GLY A 74 -12.37 10.40 -18.01
CA GLY A 74 -12.82 9.97 -16.71
C GLY A 74 -12.40 8.53 -16.43
N VAL A 75 -11.79 8.31 -15.28
CA VAL A 75 -11.39 6.98 -14.82
C VAL A 75 -12.69 6.23 -14.47
N PRO A 76 -12.91 5.00 -14.95
CA PRO A 76 -14.06 4.22 -14.52
C PRO A 76 -13.92 3.94 -13.01
N THR A 77 -14.76 4.57 -12.20
CA THR A 77 -15.02 4.34 -10.77
C THR A 77 -14.07 3.36 -10.04
N SER A 78 -13.15 3.87 -9.21
CA SER A 78 -12.33 3.12 -8.22
C SER A 78 -12.03 1.66 -8.61
N GLN A 79 -11.25 1.46 -9.67
CA GLN A 79 -10.68 0.16 -10.04
C GLN A 79 -9.45 -0.15 -9.18
N HIS A 80 -9.57 -0.01 -7.86
CA HIS A 80 -8.48 -0.24 -6.92
C HIS A 80 -8.86 -1.39 -5.98
N CYS A 81 -9.08 -2.57 -6.55
CA CYS A 81 -9.44 -3.75 -5.77
C CYS A 81 -8.30 -4.76 -5.75
N PHE A 82 -8.27 -5.55 -4.69
CA PHE A 82 -7.51 -6.79 -4.61
C PHE A 82 -8.37 -7.95 -5.12
N ASP A 83 -7.76 -9.07 -5.46
CA ASP A 83 -8.47 -10.33 -5.66
C ASP A 83 -9.01 -10.89 -4.33
N SER A 84 -9.80 -11.96 -4.40
CA SER A 84 -10.45 -12.52 -3.21
C SER A 84 -9.51 -13.23 -2.24
N GLU A 85 -8.32 -13.64 -2.71
CA GLU A 85 -7.36 -14.41 -1.94
C GLU A 85 -6.24 -13.54 -1.34
N THR A 86 -6.08 -12.29 -1.78
CA THR A 86 -5.09 -11.38 -1.16
C THR A 86 -5.40 -11.18 0.32
N GLU A 87 -4.40 -11.40 1.17
CA GLU A 87 -4.53 -11.28 2.61
C GLU A 87 -4.35 -9.84 3.10
N ILE A 88 -5.10 -9.48 4.14
CA ILE A 88 -5.12 -8.18 4.80
C ILE A 88 -4.81 -8.41 6.28
N LEU A 89 -3.88 -7.63 6.84
CA LEU A 89 -3.51 -7.72 8.25
C LEU A 89 -4.48 -6.92 9.12
N THR A 90 -5.12 -7.59 10.08
CA THR A 90 -6.03 -7.00 11.07
C THR A 90 -5.53 -7.26 12.50
N GLU A 91 -6.17 -6.67 13.51
CA GLU A 91 -5.85 -6.95 14.93
C GLU A 91 -5.96 -8.43 15.30
N ARG A 92 -6.89 -9.15 14.67
CA ARG A 92 -7.11 -10.59 14.89
C ARG A 92 -6.22 -11.50 14.03
N GLY A 93 -5.32 -10.93 13.24
CA GLY A 93 -4.43 -11.64 12.32
C GLY A 93 -4.78 -11.44 10.84
N TRP A 94 -4.28 -12.33 10.00
CA TRP A 94 -4.50 -12.29 8.55
C TRP A 94 -5.92 -12.71 8.20
N THR A 95 -6.56 -11.93 7.34
CA THR A 95 -7.94 -12.16 6.85
C THR A 95 -7.96 -11.93 5.34
N THR A 96 -8.99 -12.37 4.65
CA THR A 96 -9.20 -12.11 3.22
C THR A 96 -10.36 -11.12 3.00
N PRO A 97 -10.49 -10.50 1.82
CA PRO A 97 -11.67 -9.70 1.45
C PRO A 97 -13.01 -10.42 1.64
N ASN A 98 -13.01 -11.76 1.64
CA ASN A 98 -14.20 -12.56 1.90
C ASN A 98 -14.59 -12.63 3.38
N THR A 99 -13.63 -12.50 4.29
CA THR A 99 -13.79 -12.73 5.74
C THR A 99 -13.66 -11.46 6.59
N ILE A 100 -13.16 -10.37 6.01
CA ILE A 100 -13.03 -9.06 6.67
C ILE A 100 -14.40 -8.43 6.92
N ASN A 101 -14.55 -7.77 8.08
CA ASN A 101 -15.79 -7.14 8.55
C ASN A 101 -15.60 -5.64 8.74
N GLU A 102 -16.66 -4.84 8.62
CA GLU A 102 -16.58 -3.37 8.77
C GLU A 102 -16.18 -2.91 10.18
N CYS A 103 -16.31 -3.78 11.18
CA CYS A 103 -15.86 -3.51 12.55
C CYS A 103 -14.36 -3.80 12.76
N ASP A 104 -13.66 -4.35 11.77
CA ASP A 104 -12.24 -4.64 11.89
C ASP A 104 -11.40 -3.38 11.76
N ASN A 105 -10.34 -3.32 12.55
CA ASN A 105 -9.23 -2.41 12.31
C ASN A 105 -8.17 -3.12 11.45
N VAL A 106 -7.62 -2.40 10.48
CA VAL A 106 -6.56 -2.86 9.59
C VAL A 106 -5.27 -2.13 9.88
N TYR A 107 -4.15 -2.82 9.71
CA TYR A 107 -2.85 -2.19 9.76
C TYR A 107 -2.59 -1.43 8.45
N SER A 108 -2.41 -0.11 8.57
CA SER A 108 -2.14 0.80 7.45
C SER A 108 -0.81 1.51 7.66
N TYR A 109 -0.15 1.91 6.57
CA TYR A 109 1.10 2.67 6.64
C TYR A 109 0.81 4.17 6.64
N ASN A 110 1.13 4.84 7.75
CA ASN A 110 1.01 6.28 7.85
C ASN A 110 2.20 6.96 7.16
N MET A 111 1.92 7.72 6.10
CA MET A 111 2.96 8.38 5.31
C MET A 111 3.61 9.54 6.04
N ASP A 112 2.90 10.23 6.94
CA ASP A 112 3.43 11.40 7.65
C ASP A 112 4.35 10.98 8.80
N THR A 113 3.95 9.95 9.55
CA THR A 113 4.75 9.44 10.68
C THR A 113 5.79 8.40 10.25
N GLY A 114 5.54 7.71 9.13
CA GLY A 114 6.38 6.63 8.62
C GLY A 114 6.22 5.30 9.36
N PHE A 115 5.22 5.19 10.24
CA PHE A 115 4.92 3.99 11.03
C PHE A 115 3.65 3.29 10.54
N ILE A 116 3.52 2.02 10.89
CA ILE A 116 2.28 1.28 10.72
C ILE A 116 1.36 1.62 11.90
N GLU A 117 0.10 1.91 11.61
CA GLU A 117 -0.94 2.21 12.59
C GLU A 117 -2.20 1.36 12.32
N LEU A 118 -3.02 1.22 13.35
CA LEU A 118 -4.32 0.57 13.25
C LEU A 118 -5.38 1.60 12.90
N VAL A 119 -6.11 1.35 11.81
CA VAL A 119 -7.17 2.23 11.32
C VAL A 119 -8.48 1.46 11.14
N PRO A 120 -9.64 2.05 11.47
CA PRO A 120 -10.93 1.40 11.25
C PRO A 120 -11.25 1.33 9.75
N ILE A 121 -11.96 0.27 9.33
CA ILE A 121 -12.46 0.16 7.96
C ILE A 121 -13.69 1.07 7.81
N GLU A 122 -13.58 2.09 6.95
CA GLU A 122 -14.73 2.95 6.64
C GLU A 122 -15.75 2.29 5.71
N ARG A 123 -15.29 1.43 4.79
CA ARG A 123 -16.12 0.79 3.78
C ARG A 123 -15.44 -0.43 3.16
N ILE A 124 -16.22 -1.49 2.94
CA ILE A 124 -15.82 -2.65 2.12
C ILE A 124 -16.48 -2.56 0.74
N ILE A 125 -15.69 -2.66 -0.34
CA ILE A 125 -16.18 -2.62 -1.72
C ILE A 125 -15.91 -3.96 -2.40
N LYS A 126 -16.97 -4.70 -2.74
CA LYS A 126 -16.91 -5.95 -3.51
C LYS A 126 -17.54 -5.77 -4.88
N ARG A 127 -16.84 -6.19 -5.94
CA ARG A 127 -17.31 -6.05 -7.32
C ARG A 127 -16.83 -7.23 -8.16
N HIS A 128 -17.67 -7.64 -9.10
CA HIS A 128 -17.22 -8.55 -10.15
C HIS A 128 -16.29 -7.80 -11.12
N HIS A 129 -15.15 -8.39 -11.45
CA HIS A 129 -14.17 -7.83 -12.38
C HIS A 129 -13.77 -8.88 -13.40
N SER A 130 -13.88 -8.54 -14.69
CA SER A 130 -13.45 -9.38 -15.82
C SER A 130 -12.32 -8.73 -16.63
N GLY A 131 -11.74 -7.64 -16.11
CA GLY A 131 -10.65 -6.91 -16.74
C GLY A 131 -9.27 -7.48 -16.39
N LYS A 132 -8.22 -6.77 -16.80
CA LYS A 132 -6.85 -7.17 -16.47
C LYS A 132 -6.60 -7.06 -14.97
N MET A 133 -5.81 -7.99 -14.48
CA MET A 133 -5.26 -7.97 -13.12
C MET A 133 -3.74 -8.16 -13.22
N VAL A 134 -3.04 -7.63 -12.22
CA VAL A 134 -1.59 -7.67 -12.10
C VAL A 134 -1.24 -8.48 -10.87
N HIS A 135 -0.49 -9.57 -11.09
CA HIS A 135 0.02 -10.43 -10.03
C HIS A 135 1.38 -9.90 -9.58
N ILE A 136 1.53 -9.64 -8.29
CA ILE A 136 2.78 -9.18 -7.68
C ILE A 136 3.27 -10.29 -6.77
N GLN A 137 4.30 -11.01 -7.22
CA GLN A 137 4.92 -12.07 -6.45
C GLN A 137 6.38 -11.74 -6.15
N SER A 138 6.75 -11.81 -4.88
CA SER A 138 8.10 -11.67 -4.36
C SER A 138 8.30 -12.58 -3.14
N LEU A 139 9.51 -12.59 -2.57
CA LEU A 139 9.80 -13.34 -1.35
C LEU A 139 8.94 -12.93 -0.14
N HIS A 140 8.41 -11.71 -0.12
CA HIS A 140 7.70 -11.14 1.03
C HIS A 140 6.27 -10.72 0.71
N THR A 141 5.78 -11.02 -0.50
CA THR A 141 4.50 -10.49 -0.98
C THR A 141 3.96 -11.39 -2.07
N ASP A 142 2.72 -11.81 -1.91
CA ASP A 142 1.92 -12.43 -2.96
C ASP A 142 0.55 -11.75 -2.94
N MET A 143 0.24 -10.98 -3.99
CA MET A 143 -1.04 -10.30 -4.11
C MET A 143 -1.43 -10.16 -5.58
N MET A 144 -2.73 -10.11 -5.84
CA MET A 144 -3.27 -9.83 -7.17
C MET A 144 -4.19 -8.62 -7.08
N VAL A 145 -3.95 -7.64 -7.95
CA VAL A 145 -4.67 -6.37 -7.96
C VAL A 145 -5.21 -6.04 -9.33
N THR A 146 -6.24 -5.21 -9.40
CA THR A 146 -6.68 -4.61 -10.68
C THR A 146 -5.57 -3.77 -11.31
N ASP A 147 -5.52 -3.66 -12.63
CA ASP A 147 -4.46 -2.92 -13.37
C ASP A 147 -4.38 -1.42 -13.04
N GLN A 148 -5.48 -0.82 -12.60
CA GLN A 148 -5.53 0.54 -12.10
C GLN A 148 -5.27 0.65 -10.60
N HIS A 149 -4.93 -0.42 -9.86
CA HIS A 149 -4.77 -0.34 -8.39
C HIS A 149 -3.71 0.66 -7.96
N ARG A 150 -3.99 1.43 -6.89
CA ARG A 150 -3.08 2.45 -6.35
C ARG A 150 -2.06 1.81 -5.42
N MET A 151 -0.79 1.94 -5.75
CA MET A 151 0.33 1.38 -5.01
C MET A 151 1.08 2.48 -4.29
N LEU A 152 1.36 2.28 -3.00
CA LEU A 152 2.30 3.12 -2.27
C LEU A 152 3.74 2.75 -2.67
N VAL A 153 4.47 3.73 -3.18
CA VAL A 153 5.84 3.60 -3.67
C VAL A 153 6.76 4.54 -2.90
N ARG A 154 7.93 4.03 -2.52
CA ARG A 154 8.98 4.83 -1.86
C ARG A 154 10.15 5.09 -2.79
N TYR A 155 10.60 6.35 -2.86
CA TYR A 155 11.81 6.74 -3.55
C TYR A 155 12.98 6.90 -2.55
N ASP A 156 14.14 6.33 -2.87
CA ASP A 156 15.29 6.27 -1.95
C ASP A 156 16.14 7.57 -1.89
N SER A 157 15.79 8.62 -2.65
CA SER A 157 16.64 9.82 -2.76
C SER A 157 15.88 11.12 -3.09
N HIS A 158 16.04 12.13 -2.23
CA HIS A 158 15.63 13.55 -2.43
C HIS A 158 16.21 14.22 -3.69
N LYS A 159 17.17 13.60 -4.39
CA LYS A 159 17.88 14.21 -5.54
C LYS A 159 17.24 13.96 -6.91
N TYR A 160 16.07 13.31 -6.98
CA TYR A 160 15.45 12.92 -8.25
C TYR A 160 14.29 13.82 -8.68
N VAL A 161 14.56 15.13 -8.71
CA VAL A 161 13.93 16.08 -9.64
C VAL A 161 15.00 16.56 -10.65
N ARG A 162 15.85 15.65 -11.14
CA ARG A 162 16.67 15.96 -12.32
C ARG A 162 15.81 15.74 -13.56
N LYS A 163 15.44 16.84 -14.20
CA LYS A 163 14.90 16.93 -15.57
C LYS A 163 15.54 15.85 -16.45
N GLY A 164 14.81 14.76 -16.72
CA GLY A 164 15.21 13.76 -17.72
C GLY A 164 15.54 12.34 -17.25
N SER A 165 15.55 12.00 -15.95
CA SER A 165 15.75 10.61 -15.50
C SER A 165 14.48 9.99 -14.89
N LEU A 166 13.74 9.25 -15.72
CA LEU A 166 12.59 8.38 -15.41
C LEU A 166 11.48 9.02 -14.55
N ASN A 167 10.72 9.87 -15.23
CA ASN A 167 9.64 10.70 -14.72
C ASN A 167 8.60 9.90 -13.90
N ILE A 168 8.23 10.44 -12.73
CA ILE A 168 6.94 10.18 -12.08
C ILE A 168 5.87 10.29 -13.16
N THR A 169 4.92 9.35 -13.22
CA THR A 169 3.89 9.44 -14.27
C THR A 169 3.05 10.71 -14.05
N PRO A 170 2.54 11.38 -15.10
CA PRO A 170 1.68 12.55 -14.94
C PRO A 170 0.51 12.30 -13.98
N LYS A 171 -0.02 11.07 -13.97
CA LYS A 171 -1.06 10.62 -13.02
C LYS A 171 -0.55 10.55 -11.58
N GLY A 172 0.64 9.98 -11.36
CA GLY A 172 1.30 9.93 -10.05
C GLY A 172 1.57 11.32 -9.47
N GLN A 173 2.03 12.26 -10.30
CA GLN A 173 2.26 13.64 -9.88
C GLN A 173 0.96 14.35 -9.49
N ALA A 174 -0.10 14.22 -10.30
CA ALA A 174 -1.39 14.82 -10.01
C ALA A 174 -2.00 14.30 -8.69
N TYR A 175 -1.80 13.02 -8.37
CA TYR A 175 -2.24 12.46 -7.10
C TYR A 175 -1.39 12.96 -5.92
N PHE A 176 -0.06 13.02 -6.09
CA PHE A 176 0.84 13.60 -5.08
C PHE A 176 0.44 15.04 -4.73
N ASP A 177 0.22 15.88 -5.73
CA ASP A 177 -0.21 17.27 -5.55
C ASP A 177 -1.54 17.38 -4.80
N SER A 178 -2.41 16.36 -4.92
CA SER A 178 -3.71 16.31 -4.23
C SER A 178 -3.62 15.98 -2.73
N LEU A 179 -2.58 15.25 -2.30
CA LEU A 179 -2.43 14.81 -0.91
C LEU A 179 -1.97 15.92 0.04
N LYS A 180 -1.46 17.05 -0.48
CA LYS A 180 -0.97 18.20 0.31
C LYS A 180 -0.01 17.83 1.46
N THR A 181 0.80 16.78 1.30
CA THR A 181 1.80 16.39 2.30
C THR A 181 3.16 17.04 1.98
N ASP A 182 3.92 17.43 2.99
CA ASP A 182 5.31 17.90 2.83
C ASP A 182 6.32 16.73 2.58
N ASN A 183 5.82 15.52 2.33
CA ASN A 183 6.61 14.31 2.24
C ASN A 183 6.95 13.93 0.79
N ASP A 184 8.14 14.31 0.33
CA ASP A 184 8.63 14.07 -1.04
C ASP A 184 9.02 12.61 -1.35
N LYS A 185 9.02 11.73 -0.33
CA LYS A 185 9.58 10.38 -0.42
C LYS A 185 8.57 9.31 -0.83
N TYR A 186 7.29 9.52 -0.52
CA TYR A 186 6.23 8.54 -0.73
C TYR A 186 5.26 9.04 -1.79
N HIS A 187 4.93 8.16 -2.73
CA HIS A 187 4.10 8.45 -3.87
C HIS A 187 3.06 7.35 -4.02
N ILE A 188 1.87 7.70 -4.49
CA ILE A 188 0.86 6.72 -4.85
C ILE A 188 0.74 6.75 -6.38
N GLU A 189 1.05 5.63 -7.00
CA GLU A 189 1.05 5.45 -8.45
C GLU A 189 0.18 4.24 -8.83
N LEU A 190 -0.31 4.19 -10.07
CA LEU A 190 -1.08 3.03 -10.53
C LEU A 190 -0.15 1.86 -10.80
N ILE A 191 -0.59 0.64 -10.48
CA ILE A 191 0.23 -0.56 -10.69
C ILE A 191 0.65 -0.72 -12.16
N GLU A 192 -0.22 -0.44 -13.14
CA GLU A 192 0.15 -0.46 -14.57
C GLU A 192 1.37 0.42 -14.93
N ASP A 193 1.53 1.52 -14.21
CA ASP A 193 2.57 2.53 -14.48
C ASP A 193 3.92 2.12 -13.88
N VAL A 194 3.91 1.33 -12.80
CA VAL A 194 5.09 0.99 -12.01
C VAL A 194 5.48 -0.48 -12.07
N TYR A 195 4.56 -1.36 -12.47
CA TYR A 195 4.81 -2.79 -12.61
C TYR A 195 5.93 -3.05 -13.63
N GLY A 196 6.86 -3.96 -13.28
CA GLY A 196 8.06 -4.24 -14.08
C GLY A 196 9.14 -3.15 -14.04
N ARG A 197 8.92 -2.02 -13.33
CA ARG A 197 9.95 -0.99 -13.12
C ARG A 197 10.67 -1.22 -11.80
N ARG A 198 11.90 -0.70 -11.69
CA ARG A 198 12.70 -0.77 -10.45
C ARG A 198 12.13 0.21 -9.42
N ARG A 199 11.10 -0.22 -8.68
CA ARG A 199 10.36 0.55 -7.66
C ARG A 199 10.27 -0.25 -6.35
N HIS A 200 10.22 0.44 -5.22
CA HIS A 200 10.00 -0.16 -3.91
C HIS A 200 8.53 -0.03 -3.53
N PHE A 201 7.79 -1.13 -3.60
CA PHE A 201 6.40 -1.21 -3.13
C PHE A 201 6.37 -1.31 -1.61
N LEU A 202 5.49 -0.53 -1.00
CA LEU A 202 5.15 -0.68 0.41
C LEU A 202 3.81 -1.39 0.49
N CYS A 203 3.87 -2.64 0.90
CA CYS A 203 2.70 -3.49 1.09
C CYS A 203 2.91 -4.32 2.36
N ALA A 204 1.82 -4.58 3.08
CA ALA A 204 1.80 -5.67 4.04
C ALA A 204 1.67 -6.95 3.22
N GLY A 205 2.66 -7.83 3.32
CA GLY A 205 2.72 -9.04 2.53
C GLY A 205 3.15 -10.21 3.39
N VAL A 206 2.60 -11.36 3.04
CA VAL A 206 2.77 -12.64 3.70
C VAL A 206 3.19 -13.66 2.68
N MET A 207 4.15 -14.50 3.03
CA MET A 207 4.54 -15.66 2.24
C MET A 207 3.74 -16.90 2.68
N LYS A 208 3.27 -17.76 1.75
CA LYS A 208 2.85 -19.13 2.11
C LYS A 208 4.01 -19.84 2.83
N GLY A 209 3.80 -20.28 4.07
CA GLY A 209 4.85 -20.89 4.92
C GLY A 209 5.22 -20.10 6.19
N HIS A 210 4.38 -19.13 6.57
CA HIS A 210 4.50 -18.15 7.68
C HIS A 210 5.31 -18.53 8.91
N PHE A 211 5.22 -19.77 9.37
CA PHE A 211 5.87 -20.13 10.62
C PHE A 211 7.40 -20.18 10.53
N GLU A 212 7.94 -20.70 9.44
CA GLU A 212 9.38 -20.91 9.35
C GLU A 212 10.12 -19.61 9.05
N ALA A 213 9.61 -18.78 8.13
CA ALA A 213 10.27 -17.52 7.74
C ALA A 213 10.28 -16.49 8.88
N ASP A 214 9.17 -16.33 9.61
CA ASP A 214 9.10 -15.44 10.77
C ASP A 214 10.00 -15.94 11.90
N MET A 215 10.06 -17.26 12.12
CA MET A 215 10.98 -17.85 13.09
C MET A 215 12.45 -17.68 12.71
N LEU A 216 12.80 -17.73 11.43
CA LEU A 216 14.17 -17.46 10.97
C LEU A 216 14.56 -16.00 11.17
N LEU A 217 13.64 -15.07 10.89
CA LEU A 217 13.88 -13.65 11.12
C LEU A 217 13.99 -13.33 12.62
N LEU A 218 13.16 -13.95 13.45
CA LEU A 218 13.27 -13.87 14.91
C LEU A 218 14.57 -14.48 15.42
N LYS A 219 14.98 -15.66 14.93
CA LYS A 219 16.28 -16.27 15.23
C LYS A 219 17.42 -15.33 14.85
N MET A 220 17.32 -14.62 13.72
CA MET A 220 18.32 -13.61 13.35
C MET A 220 18.27 -12.37 14.23
N CYS A 221 17.09 -11.91 14.65
CA CYS A 221 16.97 -10.85 15.65
C CYS A 221 17.67 -11.26 16.95
N MET A 222 17.43 -12.49 17.44
CA MET A 222 18.08 -13.04 18.63
C MET A 222 19.60 -13.11 18.46
N ALA A 223 20.09 -13.59 17.31
CA ALA A 223 21.51 -13.61 17.01
C ALA A 223 22.11 -12.20 17.01
N ALA A 224 21.41 -11.22 16.42
CA ALA A 224 21.86 -9.83 16.37
C ALA A 224 21.88 -9.16 17.75
N ILE A 225 20.90 -9.49 18.61
CA ILE A 225 20.83 -9.06 20.00
C ILE A 225 22.02 -9.63 20.78
N SER A 226 22.24 -10.95 20.69
CA SER A 226 23.23 -11.65 21.52
C SER A 226 24.66 -11.38 21.10
N ASP A 227 24.94 -11.46 19.80
CA ASP A 227 26.30 -11.58 19.26
C ASP A 227 26.59 -10.62 18.09
N GLY A 228 25.55 -9.99 17.52
CA GLY A 228 25.71 -9.05 16.41
C GLY A 228 26.14 -7.66 16.84
N PHE A 229 26.43 -6.78 15.89
CA PHE A 229 26.59 -5.34 16.12
C PHE A 229 26.19 -4.56 14.87
N PHE A 230 25.63 -3.37 15.08
CA PHE A 230 25.30 -2.48 13.98
C PHE A 230 26.46 -1.51 13.70
N CYS A 231 26.80 -1.38 12.42
CA CYS A 231 27.70 -0.37 11.91
C CYS A 231 26.90 0.70 11.18
N TYR A 232 27.05 1.95 11.58
CA TYR A 232 26.34 3.09 10.99
C TYR A 232 27.27 3.85 10.06
N LYS A 233 26.87 4.02 8.79
CA LYS A 233 27.56 4.85 7.81
C LYS A 233 26.57 5.83 7.19
N LYS A 234 26.56 7.11 7.60
CA LYS A 234 25.73 8.23 7.06
C LYS A 234 24.26 7.92 6.73
N ARG A 235 23.99 7.10 5.70
CA ARG A 235 22.64 6.69 5.22
C ARG A 235 22.39 5.17 5.22
N SER A 236 23.34 4.36 5.67
CA SER A 236 23.22 2.91 5.69
C SER A 236 23.58 2.32 7.06
N VAL A 237 22.87 1.25 7.40
CA VAL A 237 23.17 0.36 8.51
C VAL A 237 23.78 -0.92 7.96
N ALA A 238 24.75 -1.50 8.63
CA ALA A 238 25.23 -2.85 8.35
C ALA A 238 25.17 -3.67 9.64
N LEU A 239 24.89 -4.96 9.53
CA LEU A 239 24.89 -5.89 10.66
C LEU A 239 26.14 -6.76 10.54
N GLY A 240 26.95 -6.78 11.59
CA GLY A 240 28.16 -7.57 11.66
C GLY A 240 28.12 -8.59 12.79
N PHE A 241 28.92 -9.66 12.66
CA PHE A 241 29.17 -10.65 13.70
C PHE A 241 30.67 -10.97 13.78
N ARG A 242 31.18 -11.21 14.99
CA ARG A 242 32.58 -11.60 15.21
C ARG A 242 32.66 -12.87 16.05
N PHE A 243 33.22 -13.93 15.48
CA PHE A 243 33.30 -15.25 16.13
C PHE A 243 34.69 -15.85 16.07
N LYS A 244 35.22 -16.26 17.23
CA LYS A 244 36.43 -17.09 17.32
C LYS A 244 36.10 -18.59 17.28
N LYS A 245 34.91 -18.98 17.74
CA LYS A 245 34.49 -20.38 17.88
C LYS A 245 33.76 -20.85 16.62
N GLU A 246 34.25 -21.92 16.01
CA GLU A 246 33.70 -22.49 14.77
C GLU A 246 32.22 -22.91 14.89
N ARG A 247 31.80 -23.41 16.05
CA ARG A 247 30.38 -23.73 16.31
C ARG A 247 29.45 -22.54 16.09
N LYS A 248 29.84 -21.33 16.52
CA LYS A 248 29.04 -20.11 16.32
C LYS A 248 29.01 -19.71 14.84
N CYS A 249 30.14 -19.86 14.14
CA CYS A 249 30.22 -19.65 12.70
C CYS A 249 29.22 -20.53 11.95
N ARG A 250 29.24 -21.86 12.20
CA ARG A 250 28.32 -22.81 11.53
C ARG A 250 26.85 -22.52 11.83
N GLN A 251 26.52 -22.10 13.05
CA GLN A 251 25.16 -21.72 13.44
C GLN A 251 24.66 -20.49 12.66
N LEU A 252 25.49 -19.43 12.59
CA LEU A 252 25.15 -18.24 11.82
C LEU A 252 25.05 -18.55 10.32
N GLU A 253 25.99 -19.30 9.76
CA GLU A 253 26.01 -19.64 8.33
C GLU A 253 24.79 -20.46 7.91
N ARG A 254 24.35 -21.42 8.73
CA ARG A 254 23.11 -22.17 8.49
C ARG A 254 21.90 -21.24 8.45
N LEU A 255 21.79 -20.35 9.42
CA LEU A 255 20.67 -19.41 9.52
C LEU A 255 20.65 -18.42 8.34
N LEU A 256 21.81 -17.93 7.92
CA LEU A 256 21.95 -17.08 6.74
C LEU A 256 21.61 -17.82 5.44
N HIS A 257 21.94 -19.11 5.34
CA HIS A 257 21.58 -19.95 4.19
C HIS A 257 20.08 -20.22 4.13
N GLU A 258 19.45 -20.57 5.25
CA GLU A 258 17.99 -20.78 5.35
C GLU A 258 17.20 -19.51 5.00
N LEU A 259 17.75 -18.33 5.28
CA LEU A 259 17.18 -17.04 4.89
C LEU A 259 17.52 -16.58 3.47
N ASP A 260 18.39 -17.30 2.75
CA ASP A 260 18.97 -16.87 1.47
C ASP A 260 19.64 -15.47 1.53
N TRP A 261 20.31 -15.18 2.66
CA TRP A 261 20.95 -13.89 2.90
C TRP A 261 22.43 -13.89 2.53
N LEU A 262 22.79 -12.98 1.63
CA LEU A 262 24.18 -12.78 1.23
C LEU A 262 25.00 -12.06 2.31
N TYR A 263 26.17 -12.60 2.60
CA TYR A 263 27.12 -12.05 3.56
C TYR A 263 28.56 -12.08 3.05
N THR A 264 29.42 -11.28 3.67
CA THR A 264 30.88 -11.36 3.51
C THR A 264 31.49 -11.99 4.75
N LYS A 265 32.38 -12.98 4.57
CA LYS A 265 33.15 -13.62 5.64
C LYS A 265 34.65 -13.36 5.45
N THR A 266 35.31 -12.91 6.50
CA THR A 266 36.77 -12.67 6.50
C THR A 266 37.38 -13.21 7.79
N LEU A 267 38.63 -13.66 7.76
CA LEU A 267 39.37 -14.10 8.95
C LEU A 267 40.40 -13.03 9.30
N ASP A 268 40.38 -12.51 10.53
CA ASP A 268 41.39 -11.55 10.97
C ASP A 268 42.67 -12.24 11.47
N ARG A 269 43.70 -11.41 11.68
CA ARG A 269 45.03 -11.84 12.17
C ARG A 269 45.01 -12.53 13.54
N HIS A 270 43.91 -12.42 14.29
CA HIS A 270 43.75 -13.03 15.61
C HIS A 270 42.92 -14.33 15.56
N GLY A 271 42.64 -14.82 14.35
CA GLY A 271 41.85 -16.03 14.13
C GLY A 271 40.36 -15.84 14.41
N VAL A 272 39.86 -14.60 14.33
CA VAL A 272 38.43 -14.29 14.52
C VAL A 272 37.78 -14.10 13.15
N TYR A 273 36.69 -14.83 12.91
CA TYR A 273 35.86 -14.67 11.73
C TYR A 273 34.96 -13.45 11.87
N ASN A 274 34.95 -12.60 10.86
CA ASN A 274 34.12 -11.40 10.76
C ASN A 274 33.10 -11.60 9.64
N TYR A 275 31.83 -11.46 9.98
CA TYR A 275 30.71 -11.52 9.06
C TYR A 275 30.12 -10.13 8.90
N TYR A 276 29.77 -9.74 7.67
CA TYR A 276 29.05 -8.50 7.40
C TYR A 276 27.92 -8.75 6.42
N LEU A 277 26.73 -8.31 6.80
CA LEU A 277 25.53 -8.34 5.97
C LEU A 277 25.35 -6.99 5.27
N ARG A 278 24.85 -7.05 4.03
CA ARG A 278 24.50 -5.87 3.26
C ARG A 278 23.40 -5.07 3.94
N SER A 279 23.35 -3.77 3.63
CA SER A 279 22.43 -2.83 4.29
C SER A 279 20.95 -3.14 4.13
N PHE A 280 20.57 -3.85 3.07
CA PHE A 280 19.21 -4.32 2.89
C PHE A 280 18.78 -5.29 4.02
N TYR A 281 19.53 -6.37 4.25
CA TYR A 281 19.25 -7.34 5.31
C TYR A 281 19.40 -6.75 6.71
N ALA A 282 20.45 -5.93 6.90
CA ALA A 282 20.68 -5.27 8.18
C ALA A 282 19.53 -4.34 8.58
N ARG A 283 18.87 -3.69 7.59
CA ARG A 283 17.72 -2.83 7.83
C ARG A 283 16.50 -3.62 8.30
N GLN A 284 16.26 -4.82 7.76
CA GLN A 284 15.15 -5.67 8.23
C GLN A 284 15.26 -5.98 9.73
N ILE A 285 16.45 -6.35 10.21
CA ILE A 285 16.68 -6.58 11.64
C ILE A 285 16.60 -5.27 12.43
N TYR A 286 17.21 -4.19 11.92
CA TYR A 286 17.21 -2.89 12.56
C TYR A 286 15.80 -2.32 12.78
N ASP A 287 14.91 -2.49 11.79
CA ASP A 287 13.54 -1.99 11.86
C ASP A 287 12.72 -2.75 12.93
N ILE A 288 13.10 -4.00 13.25
CA ILE A 288 12.48 -4.81 14.31
C ILE A 288 13.03 -4.47 15.68
N ILE A 289 14.34 -4.60 15.90
CA ILE A 289 14.94 -4.51 17.25
C ILE A 289 15.46 -3.10 17.59
N GLY A 290 15.46 -2.20 16.62
CA GLY A 290 15.98 -0.84 16.77
C GLY A 290 17.48 -0.76 17.06
N PRO A 291 18.02 0.45 17.27
CA PRO A 291 19.42 0.66 17.60
C PRO A 291 19.80 0.08 18.97
N ASN A 292 18.83 -0.01 19.88
CA ASN A 292 19.03 -0.51 21.24
C ASN A 292 18.92 -2.04 21.34
N LYS A 293 18.63 -2.73 20.23
CA LYS A 293 18.48 -4.19 20.18
C LYS A 293 17.46 -4.73 21.18
N ILE A 294 16.29 -4.10 21.22
CA ILE A 294 15.19 -4.45 22.12
C ILE A 294 14.10 -5.10 21.26
N ILE A 295 13.63 -6.28 21.68
CA ILE A 295 12.49 -6.92 21.03
C ILE A 295 11.23 -6.11 21.37
N PRO A 296 10.46 -5.67 20.36
CA PRO A 296 9.19 -5.01 20.61
C PRO A 296 8.25 -5.88 21.45
N LYS A 297 7.56 -5.29 22.43
CA LYS A 297 6.66 -6.03 23.33
C LYS A 297 5.59 -6.84 22.60
N TRP A 298 5.14 -6.37 21.43
CA TRP A 298 4.14 -7.09 20.63
C TRP A 298 4.65 -8.44 20.11
N ILE A 299 5.97 -8.59 19.85
CA ILE A 299 6.57 -9.89 19.47
C ILE A 299 6.51 -10.88 20.63
N LEU A 300 6.68 -10.41 21.87
CA LEU A 300 6.56 -11.25 23.07
C LEU A 300 5.12 -11.72 23.32
N ASN A 301 4.14 -11.08 22.67
CA ASN A 301 2.72 -11.41 22.76
C ASN A 301 2.24 -12.25 21.57
N ILE A 302 3.12 -12.60 20.61
CA ILE A 302 2.82 -13.61 19.59
C ILE A 302 2.69 -14.94 20.34
N GLY A 303 1.46 -15.43 20.45
CA GLY A 303 1.06 -16.51 21.36
C GLY A 303 1.99 -17.72 21.37
N SER A 304 2.21 -18.25 22.57
CA SER A 304 3.02 -19.45 22.85
C SER A 304 2.58 -20.72 22.12
N ASP A 305 1.36 -20.75 21.58
CA ASP A 305 0.79 -21.90 20.86
C ASP A 305 1.47 -22.14 19.51
N ASN A 306 2.15 -21.11 19.01
CA ASN A 306 2.83 -21.10 17.74
C ASN A 306 4.33 -21.45 17.89
N LEU A 307 4.96 -21.16 19.03
CA LEU A 307 6.42 -21.29 19.24
C LEU A 307 6.94 -22.71 19.56
N ARG A 308 6.34 -23.78 19.02
CA ARG A 308 6.83 -25.16 19.17
C ARG A 308 7.69 -25.63 18.00
#